data_AF-A0A355RJC1-F1
#
_entry.id   AF-A0A355RJC1-F1
#
_cell.length_a   1.000
_cell.length_b   1.000
_cell.length_c   1.000
_cell.angle_alpha   90.00
_cell.angle_beta   90.00
_cell.angle_gamma   90.00
#
_symmetry.space_group_name_H-M   'P 1'
#
loop_
_entity.id
_entity.type
_entity.pdbx_description
1 polymer ?
#
loop_
_entity_poly.entity_id
_entity_poly.type
_entity_poly.pdbx_seq_one_letter_code
_entity_poly.pdbx_strand_id
1 'polypeptide(L)'
;QALGQPPKTNPLYIGPALSDGAWAQQNWQTSQPMHAPALLIPFAALSLADTDIWLHIAWEGVSLYLSKSDFMYSKIDQIHTAGPIEVRIDTGAAGLGETFQKSSRAQISKECYRGLERLAEKTYAPATEASRLSGAGAGLNDND
;
A
#
# COMPACT_ATOMS: atom_id res chain seq x y z
N GLN A 1 11.74 20.42 12.80
CA GLN A 1 11.23 19.21 13.47
C GLN A 1 11.58 18.03 12.58
N ALA A 2 12.47 17.15 13.03
CA ALA A 2 12.75 15.90 12.32
C ALA A 2 11.48 15.04 12.35
N LEU A 3 11.03 14.57 11.20
CA LEU A 3 9.96 13.57 11.12
C LEU A 3 10.46 12.35 11.92
N GLY A 4 9.85 12.08 13.08
CA GLY A 4 10.17 10.89 13.86
C GLY A 4 10.05 9.65 12.97
N GLN A 5 10.87 8.62 13.22
CA GLN A 5 10.80 7.41 12.41
C GLN A 5 9.36 6.89 12.39
N PRO A 6 8.80 6.60 11.21
CA PRO A 6 7.44 6.09 11.13
C PRO A 6 7.34 4.82 11.96
N PRO A 7 6.28 4.66 12.76
CA PRO A 7 6.14 3.46 13.57
C PRO A 7 6.14 2.23 12.66
N LYS A 8 6.70 1.11 13.15
CA LYS A 8 6.77 -0.19 12.46
C LYS A 8 5.39 -0.81 12.16
N THR A 9 4.33 -0.04 12.28
CA THR A 9 2.91 -0.35 12.08
C THR A 9 2.28 0.53 11.00
N ASN A 10 3.05 1.41 10.36
CA ASN A 10 2.58 2.24 9.26
C ASN A 10 2.50 1.41 7.95
N PRO A 11 1.34 1.33 7.29
CA PRO A 11 1.18 0.63 6.01
C PRO A 11 2.19 1.06 4.95
N LEU A 12 2.55 2.35 4.90
CA LEU A 12 3.47 2.90 3.89
C LEU A 12 4.93 2.55 4.17
N TYR A 13 5.26 2.12 5.39
CA TYR A 13 6.59 1.63 5.74
C TYR A 13 6.69 0.11 5.55
N ILE A 14 5.65 -0.62 5.97
CA ILE A 14 5.61 -2.09 5.87
C ILE A 14 5.35 -2.55 4.43
N GLY A 15 4.48 -1.84 3.72
CA GLY A 15 4.01 -2.20 2.38
C GLY A 15 5.12 -2.49 1.37
N PRO A 16 6.14 -1.63 1.21
CA PRO A 16 7.27 -1.93 0.32
C PRO A 16 8.03 -3.20 0.72
N ALA A 17 8.32 -3.38 2.02
CA ALA A 17 9.00 -4.56 2.52
C ALA A 17 8.17 -5.84 2.31
N LEU A 18 6.84 -5.72 2.43
CA LEU A 18 5.94 -6.76 1.95
C LEU A 18 6.25 -6.97 0.48
N SER A 19 6.02 -5.97 -0.40
CA SER A 19 6.15 -6.00 -1.89
C SER A 19 7.39 -6.72 -2.42
N ASP A 20 8.48 -6.74 -1.68
CA ASP A 20 9.75 -7.40 -2.03
C ASP A 20 9.81 -8.92 -1.73
N GLY A 21 8.72 -9.55 -1.29
CA GLY A 21 8.69 -11.01 -1.03
C GLY A 21 8.52 -11.41 0.43
N ALA A 22 8.31 -10.48 1.36
CA ALA A 22 8.32 -10.80 2.79
C ALA A 22 7.11 -11.64 3.27
N TRP A 23 6.09 -11.91 2.43
CA TRP A 23 4.97 -12.82 2.76
C TRP A 23 5.33 -14.30 2.71
N ALA A 24 6.59 -14.68 2.46
CA ALA A 24 7.00 -16.08 2.49
C ALA A 24 6.73 -16.78 3.85
N GLN A 25 6.34 -16.01 4.87
CA GLN A 25 5.71 -16.52 6.08
C GLN A 25 4.20 -16.67 5.84
N GLN A 26 3.73 -17.92 5.75
CA GLN A 26 2.34 -18.29 5.40
C GLN A 26 1.26 -17.62 6.27
N ASN A 27 1.62 -17.06 7.43
CA ASN A 27 0.75 -16.31 8.32
C ASN A 27 1.49 -15.07 8.87
N TRP A 28 1.12 -13.89 8.40
CA TRP A 28 1.62 -12.61 8.90
C TRP A 28 0.54 -11.90 9.70
N GLN A 29 0.94 -11.27 10.81
CA GLN A 29 0.04 -10.45 11.62
C GLN A 29 0.79 -9.20 12.08
N THR A 30 0.06 -8.09 12.21
CA THR A 30 0.60 -6.86 12.80
C THR A 30 1.05 -7.09 14.24
N SER A 31 2.27 -6.66 14.57
CA SER A 31 2.79 -6.73 15.94
C SER A 31 2.17 -5.70 16.90
N GLN A 32 1.58 -4.62 16.36
CA GLN A 32 0.74 -3.68 17.09
C GLN A 32 -0.35 -3.16 16.13
N PRO A 33 -1.47 -2.62 16.64
CA PRO A 33 -2.54 -2.12 15.79
C PRO A 33 -2.08 -1.08 14.76
N MET A 34 -2.53 -1.28 13.52
CA MET A 34 -2.24 -0.47 12.34
C MET A 34 -3.29 0.63 12.17
N HIS A 35 -2.83 1.79 11.71
CA HIS A 35 -3.72 2.84 11.21
C HIS A 35 -3.85 2.74 9.69
N ALA A 36 -5.07 2.89 9.18
CA ALA A 36 -5.43 2.84 7.77
C ALA A 36 -4.96 1.55 7.04
N PRO A 37 -5.41 0.35 7.48
CA PRO A 37 -4.96 -0.93 6.93
C PRO A 37 -5.23 -1.11 5.43
N ALA A 38 -6.23 -0.42 4.87
CA ALA A 38 -6.52 -0.45 3.44
C ALA A 38 -5.34 0.00 2.56
N LEU A 39 -4.40 0.79 3.09
CA LEU A 39 -3.20 1.19 2.36
C LEU A 39 -2.21 0.04 2.12
N LEU A 40 -2.34 -1.11 2.81
CA LEU A 40 -1.53 -2.30 2.52
C LEU A 40 -1.98 -3.03 1.25
N ILE A 41 -3.27 -2.93 0.90
CA ILE A 41 -3.88 -3.70 -0.21
C ILE A 41 -3.10 -3.55 -1.53
N PRO A 42 -2.74 -2.35 -2.01
CA PRO A 42 -1.99 -2.23 -3.26
C PRO A 42 -0.61 -2.92 -3.21
N PHE A 43 0.10 -2.85 -2.08
CA PHE A 43 1.38 -3.53 -1.91
C PHE A 43 1.25 -5.05 -1.94
N ALA A 44 0.20 -5.57 -1.29
CA ALA A 44 -0.17 -6.98 -1.31
C ALA A 44 -0.78 -7.44 -2.66
N ALA A 45 -1.21 -6.54 -3.54
CA ALA A 45 -1.60 -6.89 -4.90
C ALA A 45 -0.37 -6.94 -5.82
N LEU A 46 0.54 -5.97 -5.69
CA LEU A 46 1.79 -5.91 -6.46
C LEU A 46 2.66 -7.14 -6.26
N SER A 47 2.62 -7.71 -5.05
CA SER A 47 3.33 -8.93 -4.69
C SER A 47 2.97 -10.18 -5.46
N LEU A 48 1.73 -10.21 -5.95
CA LEU A 48 1.17 -11.39 -6.57
C LEU A 48 1.42 -11.39 -8.07
N ALA A 49 1.95 -10.30 -8.65
CA ALA A 49 2.09 -10.09 -10.08
C ALA A 49 2.68 -11.32 -10.81
N ASP A 50 3.70 -11.95 -10.22
CA ASP A 50 4.43 -13.09 -10.80
C ASP A 50 4.19 -14.42 -10.05
N THR A 51 3.10 -14.53 -9.29
CA THR A 51 2.77 -15.74 -8.51
C THR A 51 1.33 -16.22 -8.72
N ASP A 52 1.08 -17.52 -8.51
CA ASP A 52 -0.28 -18.10 -8.51
C ASP A 52 -0.87 -18.21 -7.08
N ILE A 53 -0.29 -17.49 -6.12
CA ILE A 53 -0.71 -17.52 -4.72
C ILE A 53 -1.96 -16.64 -4.53
N TRP A 54 -2.83 -17.06 -3.62
CA TRP A 54 -3.88 -16.20 -3.08
C TRP A 54 -3.47 -15.68 -1.70
N LEU A 55 -3.74 -14.39 -1.46
CA LEU A 55 -3.65 -13.79 -0.13
C LEU A 55 -5.04 -13.56 0.44
N HIS A 56 -5.24 -13.97 1.68
CA HIS A 56 -6.36 -13.58 2.51
C HIS A 56 -5.92 -12.45 3.44
N ILE A 57 -6.50 -11.27 3.29
CA ILE A 57 -6.26 -10.13 4.19
C ILE A 57 -7.52 -9.92 5.02
N ALA A 58 -7.38 -9.91 6.34
CA ALA A 58 -8.50 -9.83 7.25
C ALA A 58 -8.26 -8.89 8.43
N TRP A 59 -9.32 -8.18 8.80
CA TRP A 59 -9.46 -7.46 10.06
C TRP A 59 -10.94 -7.34 10.43
N GLU A 60 -11.26 -6.65 11.53
CA GLU A 60 -12.65 -6.48 11.96
C GLU A 60 -13.51 -5.85 10.84
N GLY A 61 -14.59 -6.55 10.45
CA GLY A 61 -15.50 -6.10 9.39
C GLY A 61 -14.96 -6.19 7.96
N VAL A 62 -13.76 -6.75 7.75
CA VAL A 62 -13.13 -6.86 6.42
C VAL A 62 -12.48 -8.22 6.21
N SER A 63 -12.76 -8.83 5.07
CA SER A 63 -12.16 -10.09 4.64
C SER A 63 -12.02 -10.10 3.13
N LEU A 64 -10.79 -9.92 2.65
CA LEU A 64 -10.42 -9.72 1.26
C LEU A 64 -9.56 -10.88 0.77
N TYR A 65 -9.75 -11.29 -0.47
CA TYR A 65 -8.95 -12.31 -1.13
C TYR A 65 -8.36 -11.72 -2.41
N LEU A 66 -7.04 -11.77 -2.53
CA LEU A 66 -6.29 -11.20 -3.64
C LEU A 66 -5.55 -12.32 -4.38
N SER A 67 -5.56 -12.26 -5.70
CA SER A 67 -4.68 -13.02 -6.60
C SER A 67 -4.05 -12.06 -7.61
N LYS A 68 -3.18 -12.56 -8.49
CA LYS A 68 -2.63 -11.75 -9.59
C LYS A 68 -3.71 -11.16 -10.53
N SER A 69 -4.88 -11.79 -10.61
CA SER A 69 -5.94 -11.43 -11.56
C SER A 69 -7.22 -10.95 -10.88
N ASP A 70 -7.46 -11.34 -9.63
CA ASP A 70 -8.75 -11.23 -8.99
C ASP A 70 -8.67 -10.57 -7.62
N PHE A 71 -9.74 -9.87 -7.29
CA PHE A 71 -9.96 -9.29 -5.98
C PHE A 71 -11.38 -9.64 -5.56
N MET A 72 -11.50 -10.47 -4.53
CA MET A 72 -12.77 -10.89 -3.95
C MET A 72 -12.90 -10.44 -2.50
N TYR A 73 -14.13 -10.39 -1.98
CA TYR A 73 -14.40 -10.11 -0.58
C TYR A 73 -15.60 -10.89 -0.07
N SER A 74 -15.56 -11.25 1.21
CA SER A 74 -16.74 -11.75 1.94
C SER A 74 -17.29 -10.74 2.94
N LYS A 75 -16.49 -9.72 3.31
CA LYS A 75 -16.88 -8.59 4.18
C LYS A 75 -16.05 -7.35 3.81
N ILE A 76 -16.66 -6.16 3.78
CA ILE A 76 -15.93 -4.91 3.47
C ILE A 76 -16.40 -3.67 4.23
N ASP A 77 -17.35 -3.79 5.15
CA ASP A 77 -18.03 -2.65 5.79
C ASP A 77 -17.07 -1.66 6.47
N GLN A 78 -15.93 -2.16 6.95
CA GLN A 78 -14.94 -1.40 7.70
C GLN A 78 -13.64 -1.13 6.94
N ILE A 79 -13.66 -1.16 5.59
CA ILE A 79 -12.43 -0.95 4.81
C ILE A 79 -11.84 0.46 4.98
N HIS A 80 -12.68 1.46 5.23
CA HIS A 80 -12.24 2.84 5.43
C HIS A 80 -11.88 3.19 6.89
N THR A 81 -12.02 2.23 7.81
CA THR A 81 -11.73 2.48 9.23
C THR A 81 -10.22 2.73 9.41
N ALA A 82 -9.89 3.89 9.98
CA ALA A 82 -8.51 4.37 10.03
C ALA A 82 -7.66 3.79 11.18
N GLY A 83 -8.17 2.87 12.01
CA GLY A 83 -7.43 2.24 13.11
C GLY A 83 -7.73 2.82 14.50
N PRO A 84 -7.09 2.30 15.56
CA PRO A 84 -6.08 1.22 15.58
C PRO A 84 -6.71 -0.17 15.35
N ILE A 85 -6.24 -0.91 14.34
CA ILE A 85 -6.80 -2.22 13.94
C ILE A 85 -5.70 -3.27 13.81
N GLU A 86 -5.93 -4.48 14.32
CA GLU A 86 -5.07 -5.63 14.04
C GLU A 86 -5.38 -6.22 12.66
N VAL A 87 -4.32 -6.47 11.88
CA VAL A 87 -4.44 -7.02 10.52
C VAL A 87 -3.73 -8.36 10.45
N ARG A 88 -4.37 -9.32 9.78
CA ARG A 88 -3.80 -10.62 9.44
C ARG A 88 -3.73 -10.79 7.93
N ILE A 89 -2.66 -11.40 7.44
CA ILE A 89 -2.46 -11.79 6.05
C ILE A 89 -2.05 -13.26 6.04
N ASP A 90 -2.78 -14.10 5.34
CA ASP A 90 -2.45 -15.53 5.19
C ASP A 90 -2.38 -15.89 3.71
N THR A 91 -1.48 -16.81 3.35
CA THR A 91 -1.49 -17.43 2.02
C THR A 91 -2.50 -18.56 1.98
N GLY A 92 -3.27 -18.71 0.91
CA GLY A 92 -4.30 -19.74 0.83
C GLY A 92 -4.79 -20.05 -0.57
N ALA A 93 -6.02 -20.56 -0.64
CA ALA A 93 -6.75 -20.78 -1.87
C ALA A 93 -7.69 -19.61 -2.18
N ALA A 94 -8.31 -19.65 -3.36
CA ALA A 94 -9.37 -18.71 -3.72
C ALA A 94 -10.44 -18.64 -2.63
N GLY A 95 -10.79 -17.41 -2.23
CA GLY A 95 -11.83 -17.18 -1.26
C GLY A 95 -13.23 -17.41 -1.82
N LEU A 96 -14.17 -17.68 -0.93
CA LEU A 96 -15.60 -17.57 -1.24
C LEU A 96 -16.02 -16.11 -1.03
N GLY A 97 -16.71 -15.52 -2.00
CA GLY A 97 -17.17 -14.14 -1.89
C GLY A 97 -17.58 -13.48 -3.21
N GLU A 98 -17.87 -12.19 -3.12
CA GLU A 98 -18.18 -11.34 -4.27
C GLU A 98 -16.89 -10.85 -4.93
N THR A 99 -16.90 -10.74 -6.26
CA THR A 99 -15.76 -10.19 -7.02
C THR A 99 -15.89 -8.68 -7.12
N PHE A 100 -14.80 -7.95 -6.83
CA PHE A 100 -14.73 -6.52 -7.12
C PHE A 100 -14.83 -6.27 -8.62
N GLN A 101 -15.79 -5.43 -9.01
CA GLN A 101 -15.86 -4.94 -10.37
C GLN A 101 -14.71 -3.96 -10.61
N LYS A 102 -13.82 -4.30 -11.55
CA LYS A 102 -12.71 -3.43 -11.94
C LYS A 102 -13.26 -2.17 -12.60
N SER A 103 -12.91 -1.01 -12.06
CA SER A 103 -13.16 0.29 -12.70
C SER A 103 -11.83 0.96 -13.02
N SER A 104 -11.71 1.51 -14.24
CA SER A 104 -10.54 2.28 -14.66
C SER A 104 -10.60 3.75 -14.22
N ARG A 105 -11.72 4.19 -13.63
CA ARG A 105 -11.91 5.58 -13.18
C ARG A 105 -12.44 5.60 -11.75
N ALA A 106 -11.71 6.27 -10.88
CA ALA A 106 -12.16 6.56 -9.52
C ALA A 106 -12.92 7.89 -9.50
N GLN A 107 -14.08 7.90 -8.84
CA GLN A 107 -14.77 9.14 -8.50
C GLN A 107 -14.33 9.57 -7.11
N ILE A 108 -13.63 10.69 -7.02
CA ILE A 108 -13.14 11.25 -5.75
C ILE A 108 -13.94 12.51 -5.40
N SER A 109 -14.20 12.72 -4.12
CA SER A 109 -14.83 13.97 -3.66
C SER A 109 -13.86 15.14 -3.77
N LYS A 110 -14.39 16.36 -3.85
CA LYS A 110 -13.57 17.58 -3.90
C LYS A 110 -12.72 17.73 -2.63
N GLU A 111 -13.25 17.29 -1.49
CA GLU A 111 -12.58 17.34 -0.19
C GLU A 111 -11.38 16.38 -0.16
N CYS A 112 -11.56 15.16 -0.67
CA CYS A 112 -10.48 14.19 -0.80
C CYS A 112 -9.39 14.70 -1.75
N TYR A 113 -9.80 15.23 -2.91
CA TYR A 113 -8.89 15.82 -3.88
C TYR A 113 -8.03 16.95 -3.28
N ARG A 114 -8.65 17.91 -2.57
CA ARG A 114 -7.93 18.98 -1.86
C ARG A 114 -6.97 18.46 -0.80
N GLY A 115 -7.34 17.39 -0.10
CA GLY A 115 -6.47 16.72 0.87
C GLY A 115 -5.21 16.14 0.21
N LEU A 116 -5.38 15.47 -0.93
CA LEU A 116 -4.29 14.93 -1.73
C LEU A 116 -3.39 16.03 -2.30
N GLU A 117 -3.94 17.14 -2.81
CA GLU A 117 -3.14 18.29 -3.27
C GLU A 117 -2.26 18.86 -2.15
N ARG A 118 -2.82 19.05 -0.95
CA ARG A 118 -2.05 19.53 0.20
C ARG A 118 -0.92 18.57 0.62
N LEU A 119 -1.08 17.27 0.40
CA LEU A 119 -0.02 16.30 0.61
C LEU A 119 1.04 16.38 -0.48
N ALA A 120 0.65 16.55 -1.74
CA ALA A 120 1.56 16.70 -2.88
C ALA A 120 2.45 17.95 -2.76
N GLU A 121 1.93 19.05 -2.24
CA GLU A 121 2.72 20.26 -1.97
C GLU A 121 3.92 20.00 -1.03
N LYS A 122 3.84 18.96 -0.18
CA LYS A 122 4.94 18.59 0.74
C LYS A 122 6.03 17.76 0.08
N THR A 123 5.77 17.17 -1.08
CA THR A 123 6.75 16.37 -1.84
C THR A 123 7.31 17.14 -3.02
N TYR A 124 6.83 18.37 -3.27
CA TYR A 124 7.36 19.24 -4.31
C TYR A 124 8.71 19.85 -3.88
N ALA A 125 9.80 19.31 -4.43
CA ALA A 125 11.10 19.99 -4.39
C ALA A 125 11.13 21.06 -5.49
N PRO A 126 11.30 22.35 -5.17
CA PRO A 126 11.43 23.39 -6.18
C PRO A 126 12.59 23.06 -7.12
N ALA A 127 12.35 23.15 -8.44
CA ALA A 127 13.37 23.00 -9.46
C ALA A 127 14.33 24.21 -9.41
N THR A 128 15.18 24.24 -8.39
CA THR A 128 16.28 25.21 -8.28
C THR A 128 17.46 24.72 -9.11
N GLU A 129 18.28 25.66 -9.58
CA GLU A 129 19.52 25.34 -10.31
C GLU A 129 20.45 24.42 -9.50
N ALA A 130 20.41 24.53 -8.17
CA ALA A 130 21.11 23.63 -7.25
C ALA A 130 20.61 22.17 -7.35
N SER A 131 19.29 21.96 -7.50
CA SER A 131 18.70 20.62 -7.70
C SER A 131 19.11 19.99 -9.04
N ARG A 132 19.29 20.82 -10.10
CA ARG A 132 19.83 20.37 -11.38
C ARG A 132 21.31 19.96 -11.27
N LEU A 133 22.11 20.74 -10.54
CA LEU A 133 23.54 20.45 -10.35
C LEU A 133 23.81 19.25 -9.44
N SER A 134 22.95 18.97 -8.46
CA SER A 134 23.14 17.89 -7.49
C SER A 134 22.36 16.60 -7.83
N GLY A 135 21.53 16.63 -8.87
CA GLY A 135 20.75 15.47 -9.30
C GLY A 135 21.63 14.40 -9.94
N ALA A 136 21.27 13.13 -9.75
CA ALA A 136 21.97 11.95 -10.27
C ALA A 136 22.07 11.84 -11.81
N GLY A 137 21.73 12.90 -12.55
CA GLY A 137 21.89 13.04 -13.99
C GLY A 137 22.80 14.20 -14.43
N ALA A 138 23.48 14.89 -13.50
CA ALA A 138 24.56 15.82 -13.83
C ALA A 138 25.81 15.04 -14.25
N GLY A 139 25.71 14.35 -15.39
CA GLY A 139 26.79 13.61 -16.05
C GLY A 139 27.91 14.53 -16.51
N LEU A 140 28.70 15.04 -15.56
CA LEU A 140 30.01 15.58 -15.79
C LEU A 140 30.97 14.68 -15.00
N ASN A 141 31.75 13.89 -15.73
CA ASN A 141 32.92 13.13 -15.28
C ASN A 141 32.77 11.60 -15.06
N ASP A 142 32.26 10.87 -16.05
CA ASP A 142 32.57 9.43 -16.17
C ASP A 142 32.69 8.98 -17.64
N ASN A 143 33.48 9.72 -18.43
CA ASN A 143 33.97 9.27 -19.73
C ASN A 143 35.34 9.93 -19.97
N ASP A 144 36.35 9.43 -19.27
CA ASP A 144 37.75 9.45 -19.74
C ASP A 144 38.23 7.99 -19.88
#